data_AF-A0A7V9VNZ8-F1
#
_entry.id   AF-A0A7V9VNZ8-F1
#
_cell.length_a   1.000
_cell.length_b   1.000
_cell.length_c   1.000
_cell.angle_alpha   90.00
_cell.angle_beta   90.00
_cell.angle_gamma   90.00
#
_symmetry.space_group_name_H-M   'P 1'
#
loop_
_entity.id
_entity.type
_entity.pdbx_description
1 polymer ?
#
loop_
_entity_poly.entity_id
_entity_poly.type
_entity_poly.pdbx_seq_one_letter_code
_entity_poly.pdbx_strand_id
1 'polypeptide(L)'
;MAGEFEAMMIRKGIGELHAARTSCTRCRRTPLPGEQLHRFESGRVLCDLCLARLPIDQRLPMSSERIRVSERLVRVARRTA
;
A
#
# COMPACT_ATOMS: atom_id res chain seq x y z
N MET A 1 -9.03 -36.33 -4.67
CA MET A 1 -9.24 -35.13 -5.51
C MET A 1 -9.48 -33.88 -4.65
N ALA A 2 -8.60 -33.58 -3.67
CA ALA A 2 -8.74 -32.41 -2.78
C ALA A 2 -7.96 -31.18 -3.28
N GLY A 3 -6.92 -31.38 -4.10
CA GLY A 3 -5.95 -30.34 -4.45
C GLY A 3 -6.49 -29.23 -5.37
N GLU A 4 -7.49 -29.48 -6.22
CA GLU A 4 -7.98 -28.44 -7.13
C GLU A 4 -8.82 -27.38 -6.41
N PHE A 5 -9.66 -27.79 -5.47
CA PHE A 5 -10.47 -26.88 -4.67
C PHE A 5 -9.60 -26.03 -3.72
N GLU A 6 -8.64 -26.66 -3.05
CA GLU A 6 -7.64 -25.94 -2.25
C GLU A 6 -6.87 -24.93 -3.09
N ALA A 7 -6.37 -25.34 -4.27
CA ALA A 7 -5.66 -24.43 -5.17
C ALA A 7 -6.54 -23.28 -5.67
N MET A 8 -7.84 -23.50 -5.88
CA MET A 8 -8.78 -22.43 -6.25
C MET A 8 -8.99 -21.44 -5.09
N MET A 9 -9.22 -21.94 -3.88
CA MET A 9 -9.39 -21.12 -2.67
C MET A 9 -8.16 -20.25 -2.40
N ILE A 10 -6.96 -20.84 -2.48
CA ILE A 10 -5.70 -20.10 -2.27
C ILE A 10 -5.52 -19.01 -3.33
N ARG A 11 -5.76 -19.31 -4.61
CA ARG A 11 -5.67 -18.31 -5.68
C ARG A 11 -6.64 -17.16 -5.49
N LYS A 12 -7.89 -17.45 -5.12
CA LYS A 12 -8.90 -16.44 -4.84
C LYS A 12 -8.47 -15.54 -3.67
N GLY A 13 -8.03 -16.13 -2.56
CA GLY A 13 -7.56 -15.38 -1.39
C GLY A 13 -6.34 -14.51 -1.69
N ILE A 14 -5.37 -15.02 -2.45
CA ILE A 14 -4.20 -14.23 -2.90
C ILE A 14 -4.64 -13.07 -3.81
N GLY A 15 -5.58 -13.31 -4.73
CA GLY A 15 -6.12 -12.29 -5.62
C GLY A 15 -6.82 -11.16 -4.87
N GLU A 16 -7.65 -11.50 -3.88
CA GLU A 16 -8.33 -10.53 -3.01
C GLU A 16 -7.32 -9.68 -2.19
N LEU A 17 -6.29 -10.33 -1.61
CA LEU A 17 -5.22 -9.63 -0.90
C LEU A 17 -4.39 -8.71 -1.80
N HIS A 18 -4.18 -9.10 -3.07
CA HIS A 18 -3.48 -8.28 -4.04
C HIS A 18 -4.34 -7.10 -4.51
N ALA A 19 -5.64 -7.29 -4.71
CA ALA A 19 -6.58 -6.24 -5.10
C ALA A 19 -6.75 -5.17 -4.00
N ALA A 20 -6.67 -5.55 -2.73
CA ALA A 20 -6.68 -4.63 -1.60
C ALA A 20 -5.39 -3.81 -1.46
N ARG A 21 -4.29 -4.21 -2.13
CA ARG A 21 -2.99 -3.54 -2.04
C ARG A 21 -2.89 -2.42 -3.08
N THR A 22 -2.99 -1.18 -2.60
CA THR A 22 -2.71 0.02 -3.39
C THR A 22 -1.25 0.02 -3.86
N SER A 23 -1.01 0.18 -5.16
CA SER A 23 0.34 0.21 -5.76
C SER A 23 0.71 1.62 -6.23
N CYS A 24 2.01 1.91 -6.29
CA CYS A 24 2.47 3.20 -6.79
C CYS A 24 2.26 3.30 -8.30
N THR A 25 1.57 4.34 -8.77
CA THR A 25 1.29 4.57 -10.20
C THR A 25 2.56 4.76 -11.04
N ARG A 26 3.67 5.23 -10.43
CA ARG A 26 4.92 5.52 -11.15
C ARG A 26 5.86 4.31 -11.24
N CYS A 27 6.27 3.73 -10.11
CA CYS A 27 7.21 2.61 -10.11
C CYS A 27 6.54 1.24 -10.06
N ARG A 28 5.20 1.18 -9.93
CA ARG A 28 4.38 -0.04 -9.84
C ARG A 28 4.72 -0.98 -8.69
N ARG A 29 5.60 -0.57 -7.76
CA ARG A 29 5.87 -1.35 -6.56
C ARG A 29 4.66 -1.37 -5.65
N THR A 30 4.46 -2.49 -4.98
CA THR A 30 3.60 -2.61 -3.80
C THR A 30 4.39 -2.07 -2.61
N PRO A 31 4.00 -0.92 -2.03
CA PRO A 31 4.74 -0.37 -0.90
C PRO A 31 4.62 -1.30 0.31
N LEU A 32 5.69 -1.31 1.10
CA LEU A 32 5.81 -2.18 2.27
C LEU A 32 5.09 -1.57 3.48
N PRO A 33 4.66 -2.39 4.45
CA PRO A 33 4.14 -1.87 5.71
C PRO A 33 5.09 -0.87 6.36
N GLY A 34 4.55 0.25 6.84
CA GLY A 34 5.30 1.35 7.41
C GLY A 34 5.68 2.45 6.41
N GLU A 35 5.73 2.15 5.10
CA GLU A 35 5.89 3.18 4.04
C GLU A 35 4.59 3.99 3.86
N GLN A 36 4.69 5.15 3.20
CA GLN A 36 3.52 5.96 2.87
C GLN A 36 3.18 5.93 1.38
N LEU A 37 1.88 6.00 1.10
CA LEU A 37 1.32 6.33 -0.20
C LEU A 37 0.64 7.69 -0.14
N HIS A 38 0.93 8.50 -1.13
CA HIS A 38 0.46 9.87 -1.28
C HIS A 38 -0.50 9.94 -2.45
N ARG A 39 -1.74 10.36 -2.19
CA ARG A 39 -2.77 10.55 -3.21
C ARG A 39 -2.78 12.00 -3.66
N PHE A 40 -2.83 12.21 -4.97
CA PHE A 40 -2.92 13.52 -5.60
C PHE A 40 -4.31 13.74 -6.20
N GLU A 41 -4.63 15.01 -6.47
CA GLU A 41 -5.90 15.40 -7.10
C GLU A 41 -6.10 14.77 -8.48
N SER A 42 -5.01 14.59 -9.22
CA SER A 42 -4.99 13.85 -10.50
C SER A 42 -5.37 12.36 -10.40
N GLY A 43 -5.67 11.85 -9.20
CA GLY A 43 -5.92 10.42 -8.94
C GLY A 43 -4.64 9.56 -8.88
N ARG A 44 -3.46 10.15 -9.13
CA ARG A 44 -2.18 9.46 -9.01
C ARG A 44 -1.88 9.12 -7.55
N VAL A 45 -1.29 7.95 -7.34
CA VAL A 45 -0.83 7.49 -6.03
C VAL A 45 0.67 7.22 -6.10
N LEU A 46 1.46 7.94 -5.30
CA LEU A 46 2.91 7.83 -5.29
C LEU A 46 3.43 7.36 -3.94
N CYS A 47 4.45 6.50 -3.94
CA CYS A 47 5.16 6.16 -2.71
C CYS A 47 6.17 7.27 -2.33
N ASP A 48 6.64 7.27 -1.08
CA ASP A 48 7.65 8.22 -0.58
C ASP A 48 8.82 8.42 -1.56
N LEU A 49 9.36 7.33 -2.12
CA LEU A 49 10.48 7.39 -3.07
C LEU A 49 10.14 8.12 -4.37
N CYS A 50 8.93 7.92 -4.89
CA CYS A 50 8.48 8.58 -6.12
C CYS A 50 8.10 10.03 -5.87
N LEU A 51 7.56 10.35 -4.69
CA LEU A 51 7.30 11.71 -4.23
C LEU A 51 8.61 12.50 -4.10
N ALA A 52 9.64 11.91 -3.49
CA ALA A 52 10.95 12.57 -3.31
C ALA A 52 11.64 12.94 -4.62
N ARG A 53 11.28 12.28 -5.74
CA ARG A 53 11.78 12.57 -7.08
C ARG A 53 11.00 13.66 -7.81
N LEU A 54 9.90 14.17 -7.25
CA LEU A 54 9.17 15.30 -7.82
C LEU A 54 9.82 16.63 -7.42
N PRO A 55 9.67 17.67 -8.25
CA PRO A 55 9.93 19.06 -7.85
C PRO A 55 9.13 19.45 -6.60
N ILE A 56 9.68 20.32 -5.75
CA ILE A 56 9.11 20.66 -4.43
C ILE A 56 7.70 21.26 -4.57
N ASP A 57 7.48 22.10 -5.57
CA ASP A 57 6.19 22.69 -5.95
C ASP A 57 5.11 21.64 -6.27
N GLN A 58 5.51 20.43 -6.63
CA GLN A 58 4.60 19.33 -6.97
C GLN A 58 4.45 18.30 -5.82
N ARG A 59 5.07 18.53 -4.65
CA ARG A 59 4.99 17.62 -3.49
C ARG A 59 3.83 17.96 -2.54
N LEU A 60 2.68 18.28 -3.12
CA LEU A 60 1.46 18.63 -2.38
C LEU A 60 0.41 17.53 -2.57
N PRO A 61 0.51 16.41 -1.84
CA PRO A 61 -0.51 15.39 -1.89
C PRO A 61 -1.78 15.84 -1.16
N MET A 62 -2.94 15.42 -1.66
CA MET A 62 -4.23 15.64 -0.99
C MET A 62 -4.34 14.82 0.29
N SER A 63 -3.78 13.60 0.27
CA SER A 63 -3.74 12.75 1.45
C SER A 63 -2.52 11.85 1.44
N SER A 64 -2.08 11.46 2.62
CA SER A 64 -1.00 10.50 2.81
C SER A 64 -1.48 9.41 3.76
N GLU A 65 -1.37 8.16 3.34
CA GLU A 65 -1.73 7.00 4.16
C GLU A 65 -0.51 6.10 4.33
N ARG A 66 -0.29 5.64 5.57
CA ARG A 66 0.74 4.66 5.87
C ARG A 66 0.23 3.25 5.57
N ILE A 67 1.00 2.48 4.83
CA ILE A 67 0.69 1.07 4.57
C ILE A 67 0.76 0.28 5.87
N ARG A 68 -0.27 -0.52 6.11
CA ARG A 68 -0.43 -1.32 7.33
C ARG A 68 0.01 -2.77 7.06
N VAL A 69 0.52 -3.42 8.10
CA VAL A 69 0.93 -4.85 8.06
C VAL A 69 -0.29 -5.76 7.91
N SER A 70 -1.42 -5.37 8.50
CA SER A 70 -2.65 -6.14 8.55
C SER A 70 -3.86 -5.20 8.55
N GLU A 71 -5.00 -5.71 8.14
CA GLU A 71 -6.31 -5.06 8.26
C GLU A 71 -6.71 -4.89 9.74
N ARG A 72 -6.18 -5.75 10.62
CA ARG A 72 -6.36 -5.62 12.06
C ARG A 72 -5.51 -4.46 12.58
N LEU A 73 -6.19 -3.42 13.08
CA LEU A 73 -5.56 -2.29 13.75
C LEU A 73 -4.89 -2.76 15.05
N VAL A 74 -3.57 -2.78 15.05
CA VAL A 74 -2.78 -2.97 16.27
C VAL A 74 -2.48 -1.60 16.85
N ARG A 75 -2.82 -1.38 18.13
CA ARG A 75 -2.46 -0.14 18.83
C ARG A 75 -0.95 -0.12 19.06
N VAL A 76 -0.27 0.88 18.49
CA VAL A 76 1.15 1.11 18.76
C VAL A 76 1.23 2.11 19.91
N ALA A 77 1.74 1.69 21.06
CA ALA A 77 2.07 2.60 22.16
C ALA A 77 3.42 3.26 21.87
N ARG A 78 3.54 4.56 22.16
CA ARG A 78 4.85 5.22 22.15
C ARG A 78 5.72 4.58 23.23
N ARG A 79 6.90 4.11 22.85
CA ARG A 79 7.89 3.63 23.82
C ARG A 79 8.41 4.84 24.58
N THR A 80 8.20 4.87 25.90
CA THR A 80 8.84 5.84 26.78
C THR A 80 10.32 5.45 26.92
N ALA A 81 11.22 6.44 26.75
CA ALA A 81 12.66 6.28 26.88
C ALA A 81 13.08 6.05 28.33
#